data_AF-D4S002-F1
#
_entry.id   AF-D4S002-F1
#
_cell.length_a   1.000
_cell.length_b   1.000
_cell.length_c   1.000
_cell.angle_alpha   90.00
_cell.angle_beta   90.00
_cell.angle_gamma   90.00
#
_symmetry.space_group_name_H-M   'P 1'
#
loop_
_entity.id
_entity.type
_entity.pdbx_description
1 polymer ?
#
loop_
_entity_poly.entity_id
_entity_poly.type
_entity_poly.pdbx_seq_one_letter_code
_entity_poly.pdbx_strand_id
1 'polypeptide(L)'
;MVNGFLKFKEKFQGYENQYVIIGGTACLIPFKAKAWLDLKERKSSGEQVDSKNIKKHKNDVFRLAQLITVNTRQALNPEIAEDMKNFLSEMIDEEVDLKSLGIKGTDSKKNNRNVISVLRFERLLI
;
A
#
# COMPACT_ATOMS: atom_id res chain seq x y z
N MET A 1 2.07 14.32 -8.55
CA MET A 1 1.38 13.28 -9.37
C MET A 1 2.35 12.84 -10.44
N VAL A 2 2.63 11.54 -10.59
CA VAL A 2 3.73 11.06 -11.45
C VAL A 2 3.28 11.10 -12.92
N ASN A 3 3.92 11.93 -13.75
CA ASN A 3 3.62 12.13 -15.18
C ASN A 3 3.69 10.84 -16.04
N GLY A 4 4.19 9.73 -15.49
CA GLY A 4 4.29 8.45 -16.19
C GLY A 4 2.95 7.85 -16.56
N PHE A 5 1.90 8.03 -15.74
CA PHE A 5 0.59 7.43 -16.00
C PHE A 5 -0.14 8.09 -17.19
N LEU A 6 -0.03 9.42 -17.31
CA LEU A 6 -0.60 10.15 -18.45
C LEU A 6 0.10 9.78 -19.75
N LYS A 7 1.44 9.75 -19.75
CA LYS A 7 2.22 9.32 -20.92
C LYS A 7 1.97 7.86 -21.31
N PHE A 8 1.74 7.00 -20.33
CA PHE A 8 1.32 5.63 -20.57
C PHE A 8 -0.04 5.61 -21.26
N LYS A 9 -1.03 6.33 -20.73
CA LYS A 9 -2.37 6.40 -21.32
C LYS A 9 -2.36 6.94 -22.75
N GLU A 10 -1.58 7.99 -23.02
CA GLU A 10 -1.40 8.54 -24.38
C GLU A 10 -0.75 7.53 -25.32
N LYS A 11 0.31 6.83 -24.86
CA LYS A 11 1.05 5.88 -25.70
C LYS A 11 0.29 4.60 -26.00
N PHE A 12 -0.64 4.21 -25.14
CA PHE A 12 -1.42 2.97 -25.26
C PHE A 12 -2.89 3.23 -25.61
N GLN A 13 -3.22 4.44 -26.08
CA GLN A 13 -4.53 4.76 -26.66
C GLN A 13 -4.75 3.96 -27.95
N GLY A 14 -5.88 3.25 -28.07
CA GLY A 14 -6.21 2.39 -29.21
C GLY A 14 -5.80 0.93 -29.07
N TYR A 15 -5.11 0.54 -27.98
CA TYR A 15 -4.71 -0.83 -27.69
C TYR A 15 -5.53 -1.47 -26.56
N GLU A 16 -6.69 -0.91 -26.20
CA GLU A 16 -7.49 -1.27 -25.02
C GLU A 16 -7.90 -2.75 -24.97
N ASN A 17 -7.95 -3.41 -26.13
CA ASN A 17 -8.28 -4.84 -26.26
C ASN A 17 -7.05 -5.76 -26.20
N GLN A 18 -5.83 -5.22 -26.16
CA GLN A 18 -4.56 -5.96 -26.12
C GLN A 18 -3.89 -5.92 -24.74
N TYR A 19 -4.40 -5.09 -23.83
CA TYR A 19 -3.95 -5.04 -22.45
C TYR A 19 -5.14 -5.07 -21.51
N VAL A 20 -5.01 -5.82 -20.42
CA VAL A 20 -5.93 -5.72 -19.29
C VAL A 20 -5.18 -5.00 -18.17
N ILE A 21 -5.81 -4.00 -17.55
CA ILE A 21 -5.23 -3.38 -16.35
C ILE A 21 -5.40 -4.39 -15.20
N ILE A 22 -4.39 -5.25 -15.02
CA ILE A 22 -4.35 -6.18 -13.87
C ILE A 22 -3.95 -5.36 -12.65
N GLY A 23 -4.95 -4.99 -11.85
CA GLY A 23 -4.77 -4.38 -10.53
C GLY A 23 -4.82 -2.85 -10.54
N GLY A 24 -5.93 -2.31 -10.03
CA GLY A 24 -6.00 -0.91 -9.63
C GLY A 24 -5.12 -0.63 -8.41
N THR A 25 -4.98 0.65 -8.04
CA THR A 25 -4.26 1.10 -6.84
C THR A 25 -4.66 0.32 -5.58
N ALA A 26 -5.94 -0.02 -5.44
CA ALA A 26 -6.45 -0.84 -4.34
C ALA A 26 -5.86 -2.24 -4.32
N CYS A 27 -5.78 -2.89 -5.49
CA CYS A 27 -5.25 -4.25 -5.61
C CYS A 27 -3.77 -4.32 -5.26
N LEU A 28 -3.00 -3.24 -5.42
CA LEU A 28 -1.56 -3.22 -5.10
C LEU A 28 -1.29 -3.15 -3.59
N ILE A 29 -2.24 -2.67 -2.79
CA ILE A 29 -2.04 -2.49 -1.34
C ILE A 29 -1.76 -3.84 -0.66
N PRO A 30 -2.59 -4.90 -0.85
CA PRO A 30 -2.31 -6.20 -0.23
C PRO A 30 -0.99 -6.83 -0.65
N PHE A 31 -0.61 -6.74 -1.93
CA PHE A 31 0.70 -7.24 -2.38
C PHE A 31 1.86 -6.53 -1.70
N LYS A 32 1.76 -5.21 -1.52
CA LYS A 32 2.81 -4.42 -0.86
C LYS A 32 2.86 -4.70 0.64
N ALA A 33 1.70 -4.89 1.28
CA ALA A 33 1.60 -5.28 2.68
C ALA A 33 2.21 -6.66 2.93
N LYS A 34 1.88 -7.66 2.10
CA LYS A 34 2.46 -9.01 2.19
C LYS A 34 3.97 -9.00 2.01
N ALA A 35 4.46 -8.34 0.97
CA ALA A 35 5.90 -8.19 0.76
C ALA A 35 6.62 -7.51 1.94
N TRP A 36 5.96 -6.58 2.63
CA TRP A 36 6.52 -5.97 3.84
C TRP A 36 6.63 -6.97 4.99
N LEU A 37 5.56 -7.74 5.25
CA LEU A 37 5.54 -8.79 6.27
C LEU A 37 6.64 -9.83 6.01
N ASP A 38 6.72 -10.35 4.79
CA ASP A 38 7.70 -11.37 4.41
C ASP A 38 9.13 -10.88 4.59
N LEU A 39 9.43 -9.64 4.18
CA LEU A 39 10.77 -9.07 4.35
C LEU A 39 11.10 -8.82 5.84
N LYS A 40 10.11 -8.47 6.66
CA LYS A 40 10.31 -8.27 8.09
C LYS A 40 10.56 -9.59 8.81
N GLU A 41 9.79 -10.63 8.48
CA GLU A 41 9.97 -11.99 8.98
C GLU A 41 11.35 -12.54 8.62
N ARG A 42 11.74 -12.46 7.34
CA ARG A 42 13.08 -12.87 6.86
C ARG A 42 14.20 -12.18 7.62
N LYS A 43 14.06 -10.87 7.85
CA LYS A 43 15.03 -10.09 8.63
C LYS A 43 15.09 -10.56 10.09
N SER A 44 13.95 -10.85 10.72
CA SER A 44 13.94 -11.38 12.10
C SER A 44 14.52 -12.79 12.20
N SER A 45 14.40 -13.59 11.14
CA SER A 45 14.99 -14.93 11.02
C SER A 45 16.50 -14.91 10.76
N GLY A 46 17.13 -13.75 10.75
CA GLY A 46 18.58 -13.58 10.58
C GLY A 46 19.05 -13.50 9.12
N GLU A 47 18.12 -13.45 8.15
CA GLU A 47 18.49 -13.25 6.75
C GLU A 47 18.99 -11.82 6.50
N GLN A 48 19.98 -11.68 5.63
CA GLN A 48 20.49 -10.37 5.22
C GLN A 48 19.50 -9.66 4.28
N VAL A 49 18.60 -8.89 4.87
CA VAL A 49 17.59 -8.09 4.16
C VAL A 49 17.92 -6.61 4.23
N ASP A 50 17.99 -5.94 3.08
CA ASP A 50 18.16 -4.48 3.03
C ASP A 50 16.94 -3.78 3.65
N SER A 51 17.18 -3.04 4.72
CA SER A 51 16.15 -2.27 5.42
C SER A 51 15.51 -1.19 4.54
N LYS A 52 16.19 -0.75 3.47
CA LYS A 52 15.62 0.15 2.46
C LYS A 52 14.46 -0.49 1.71
N ASN A 53 14.52 -1.80 1.44
CA ASN A 53 13.43 -2.51 0.75
C ASN A 53 12.20 -2.61 1.64
N ILE A 54 12.37 -2.97 2.92
CA ILE A 54 11.29 -2.96 3.92
C ILE A 54 10.64 -1.58 3.98
N LYS A 55 11.43 -0.51 4.15
CA LYS A 55 10.92 0.87 4.18
C LYS A 55 10.21 1.27 2.88
N LYS A 56 10.70 0.81 1.72
CA LYS A 56 10.10 1.08 0.41
C LYS A 56 8.69 0.49 0.32
N HIS A 57 8.50 -0.79 0.66
CA HIS A 57 7.20 -1.44 0.61
C HIS A 57 6.19 -0.79 1.57
N LYS A 58 6.62 -0.45 2.78
CA LYS A 58 5.82 0.34 3.72
C LYS A 58 5.33 1.64 3.08
N ASN A 59 6.27 2.45 2.57
CA ASN A 59 5.95 3.74 1.99
C ASN A 59 5.06 3.64 0.74
N ASP A 60 5.21 2.58 -0.06
CA ASP A 60 4.32 2.32 -1.20
C ASP A 60 2.88 2.08 -0.72
N VAL A 61 2.66 1.27 0.33
CA VAL A 61 1.32 1.08 0.92
C VAL A 61 0.71 2.43 1.33
N PHE A 62 1.48 3.26 2.06
CA PHE A 62 0.99 4.57 2.50
C PHE A 62 0.69 5.53 1.35
N ARG A 63 1.46 5.50 0.26
CA ARG A 63 1.19 6.31 -0.94
C ARG A 63 -0.04 5.82 -1.69
N LEU A 64 -0.19 4.51 -1.83
CA LEU A 64 -1.35 3.89 -2.49
C LEU A 64 -2.63 4.13 -1.66
N ALA A 65 -2.54 4.06 -0.33
CA ALA A 65 -3.64 4.32 0.58
C ALA A 65 -4.20 5.75 0.47
N GLN A 66 -3.37 6.74 0.11
CA GLN A 66 -3.81 8.12 -0.14
C GLN A 66 -4.61 8.29 -1.43
N LEU A 67 -4.44 7.37 -2.38
CA LEU A 67 -5.09 7.43 -3.69
C LEU A 67 -6.44 6.70 -3.71
N ILE A 68 -6.68 5.83 -2.73
CA ILE A 68 -7.97 5.16 -2.57
C ILE A 68 -8.89 5.99 -1.68
N THR A 69 -10.18 5.91 -1.95
CA THR A 69 -11.22 6.57 -1.14
C THR A 69 -11.80 5.55 -0.16
N VAL A 70 -12.46 6.02 0.90
CA VAL A 70 -13.19 5.15 1.85
C VAL A 70 -14.28 4.28 1.19
N ASN A 71 -14.68 4.61 -0.04
CA ASN A 71 -15.68 3.87 -0.80
C ASN A 71 -15.06 2.80 -1.71
N THR A 72 -13.74 2.74 -1.83
CA THR A 72 -13.04 1.74 -2.63
C THR A 72 -13.08 0.41 -1.88
N ARG A 73 -13.95 -0.50 -2.33
CA ARG A 73 -14.05 -1.85 -1.79
C ARG A 73 -13.38 -2.85 -2.71
N GLN A 74 -12.70 -3.81 -2.11
CA GLN A 74 -12.13 -4.94 -2.81
C GLN A 74 -12.44 -6.19 -2.01
N ALA A 75 -13.02 -7.18 -2.68
CA ALA A 75 -13.15 -8.51 -2.09
C ALA A 75 -11.76 -9.13 -1.96
N LEU A 76 -11.40 -9.54 -0.74
CA LEU A 76 -10.15 -10.24 -0.45
C LEU A 76 -10.50 -11.67 -0.03
N ASN A 77 -9.66 -12.63 -0.41
CA ASN A 77 -9.78 -13.97 0.14
C ASN A 77 -9.34 -13.95 1.64
N PRO A 78 -9.67 -14.99 2.42
CA PRO A 78 -9.35 -15.03 3.85
C PRO A 78 -7.86 -14.91 4.16
N GLU A 79 -6.99 -15.48 3.32
CA GLU A 79 -5.54 -15.44 3.49
C GLU A 79 -4.98 -14.01 3.35
N ILE A 80 -5.33 -13.32 2.27
CA ILE A 80 -4.91 -11.93 2.04
C ILE A 80 -5.53 -11.00 3.09
N ALA A 81 -6.78 -11.27 3.49
CA ALA A 81 -7.44 -10.55 4.56
C ALA A 81 -6.66 -10.65 5.89
N GLU A 82 -6.13 -11.83 6.20
CA GLU A 82 -5.33 -12.05 7.40
C GLU A 82 -3.96 -11.36 7.32
N ASP A 83 -3.27 -11.45 6.18
CA ASP A 83 -2.04 -10.70 5.93
C ASP A 83 -2.27 -9.19 6.10
N MET A 84 -3.39 -8.66 5.61
CA MET A 84 -3.74 -7.25 5.78
C MET A 84 -3.96 -6.87 7.25
N LYS A 85 -4.60 -7.73 8.05
CA LYS A 85 -4.76 -7.49 9.49
C LYS A 85 -3.41 -7.48 10.21
N ASN A 86 -2.54 -8.44 9.90
CA ASN A 86 -1.20 -8.54 10.46
C ASN A 86 -0.34 -7.32 10.09
N PHE A 87 -0.44 -6.85 8.85
CA PHE A 87 0.21 -5.61 8.45
C PHE A 87 -0.32 -4.43 9.26
N LEU A 88 -1.65 -4.29 9.39
CA LEU A 88 -2.25 -3.16 10.11
C LEU A 88 -1.95 -3.14 11.60
N SER A 89 -1.87 -4.30 12.27
CA SER A 89 -1.50 -4.37 13.69
C SER A 89 -0.08 -3.87 13.92
N GLU A 90 0.84 -4.29 13.05
CA GLU A 90 2.24 -3.86 13.05
C GLU A 90 2.40 -2.36 12.75
N MET A 91 1.50 -1.78 11.95
CA MET A 91 1.52 -0.34 11.63
C MET A 91 1.04 0.57 12.77
N ILE A 92 0.44 0.03 13.84
CA ILE A 92 0.01 0.82 15.00
C ILE A 92 1.23 1.40 15.73
N ASP A 93 2.26 0.58 15.90
CA ASP A 93 3.46 0.91 16.68
C ASP A 93 4.61 1.44 15.81
N GLU A 94 4.51 1.32 14.48
CA GLU A 94 5.53 1.79 13.54
C GLU A 94 5.46 3.31 13.29
N GLU A 95 6.60 3.98 13.39
CA GLU A 95 6.72 5.38 13.02
C GLU A 95 6.78 5.56 11.49
N VAL A 96 5.90 6.41 10.96
CA VAL A 96 5.83 6.72 9.53
C VAL A 96 6.44 8.09 9.26
N ASP A 97 7.53 8.11 8.48
CA ASP A 97 8.16 9.35 8.04
C ASP A 97 7.35 10.00 6.91
N LEU A 98 6.53 10.99 7.28
CA LEU A 98 5.69 11.74 6.34
C LEU A 98 6.48 12.53 5.29
N LYS A 99 7.72 12.92 5.57
CA LYS A 99 8.56 13.62 4.57
C LYS A 99 8.84 12.71 3.39
N SER A 100 9.13 11.44 3.66
CA SER A 100 9.34 10.43 2.62
C SER A 100 8.09 10.14 1.78
N LEU A 101 6.90 10.45 2.29
CA LEU A 101 5.62 10.28 1.59
C LEU A 101 5.24 11.46 0.68
N GLY A 102 6.02 12.54 0.67
CA GLY A 102 5.76 13.71 -0.17
C GLY A 102 4.63 14.62 0.34
N ILE A 103 4.20 14.43 1.60
CA ILE A 103 3.15 15.23 2.23
C ILE A 103 3.81 16.42 2.94
N LYS A 104 3.73 17.60 2.33
CA LYS A 104 4.18 18.85 2.97
C LYS A 104 3.12 19.29 3.99
N GLY A 105 3.47 19.32 5.28
CA GLY A 105 2.79 20.15 6.27
C GLY A 105 1.74 19.50 7.18
N THR A 106 1.86 18.22 7.54
CA THR A 106 0.94 17.61 8.53
C THR A 106 1.69 16.75 9.55
N ASP A 107 1.17 16.69 10.78
CA ASP A 107 1.69 15.94 11.93
C ASP A 107 1.68 14.41 11.68
N SER A 108 2.82 13.74 11.89
CA SER A 108 3.05 12.30 11.67
C SER A 108 2.04 11.40 12.36
N LYS A 109 1.58 11.76 13.56
CA LYS A 109 0.63 10.96 14.32
C LYS A 109 -0.79 11.03 13.76
N LYS A 110 -1.17 12.17 13.16
CA LYS A 110 -2.53 12.39 12.65
C LYS A 110 -2.78 11.62 11.35
N ASN A 111 -1.74 11.48 10.53
CA ASN A 111 -1.85 10.83 9.24
C ASN A 111 -1.81 9.29 9.32
N ASN A 112 -1.08 8.71 10.29
CA ASN A 112 -1.10 7.26 10.51
C ASN A 112 -2.50 6.79 10.92
N ARG A 113 -3.18 7.56 11.80
CA ARG A 113 -4.59 7.30 12.16
C ARG A 113 -5.52 7.38 10.94
N ASN A 114 -5.31 8.36 10.05
CA ASN A 114 -6.13 8.48 8.84
C ASN A 114 -5.91 7.29 7.88
N VAL A 115 -4.67 6.88 7.63
CA VAL A 115 -4.37 5.76 6.73
C VAL A 115 -4.89 4.45 7.31
N ILE A 116 -4.66 4.21 8.60
CA ILE A 116 -5.24 3.06 9.30
C ILE A 116 -6.76 3.14 9.18
N SER A 117 -7.41 4.29 9.41
CA SER A 117 -8.87 4.40 9.28
C SER A 117 -9.40 4.13 7.86
N VAL A 118 -8.67 4.56 6.82
CA VAL A 118 -9.02 4.31 5.41
C VAL A 118 -8.90 2.83 5.08
N LEU A 119 -7.86 2.16 5.60
CA LEU A 119 -7.66 0.72 5.42
C LEU A 119 -8.55 -0.13 6.35
N ARG A 120 -9.01 0.42 7.47
CA ARG A 120 -9.75 -0.26 8.55
C ARG A 120 -11.26 -0.07 8.46
N PHE A 121 -11.79 0.58 7.41
CA PHE A 121 -13.21 0.88 7.28
C PHE A 121 -14.03 -0.36 6.88
N GLU A 122 -14.17 -1.31 7.81
CA GLU A 122 -15.21 -2.36 7.97
C GLU A 122 -15.77 -3.15 6.77
N ARG A 123 -15.27 -3.00 5.53
CA ARG A 123 -15.80 -3.68 4.34
C ARG A 123 -14.77 -3.98 3.24
N LEU A 124 -13.49 -4.04 3.59
CA LEU A 124 -12.44 -4.64 2.74
C LEU A 124 -12.13 -6.09 3.15
N LEU A 125 -12.74 -6.59 4.23
CA LEU A 125 -12.49 -7.91 4.83
C LEU A 125 -13.79 -8.73 5.02
N ILE A 126 -14.81 -8.47 4.20
CA ILE A 126 -15.99 -9.35 4.04
C ILE A 126 -16.16 -9.64 2.56
#